data_AF-A0AAJ5VWY7-F1
#
_entry.id   AF-A0AAJ5VWY7-F1
#
_cell.length_a   1.000
_cell.length_b   1.000
_cell.length_c   1.000
_cell.angle_alpha   90.00
_cell.angle_beta   90.00
_cell.angle_gamma   90.00
#
_symmetry.space_group_name_H-M   'P 1'
#
loop_
_entity.id
_entity.type
_entity.pdbx_description
1 polymer ?
#
loop_
_entity_poly.entity_id
_entity_poly.type
_entity_poly.pdbx_seq_one_letter_code
_entity_poly.pdbx_strand_id
1 'polypeptide(L)'
;MTTAKEFLDRVNEVSAAVGWQAGVGAVETAGFIISCLAASPEQIDRFMAEGSELILDGTIAPENGGLTYFASNGELVSPADRRQRMGKQQ
;
A
#
# COMPACT_ATOMS: atom_id res chain seq x y z
N MET A 1 -2.91 -19.22 -11.83
CA MET A 1 -1.65 -18.77 -11.21
C MET A 1 -1.30 -17.44 -11.84
N THR A 2 -1.25 -16.39 -11.03
CA THR A 2 -0.83 -15.06 -11.48
C THR A 2 0.67 -15.08 -11.78
N THR A 3 1.06 -14.56 -12.93
CA THR A 3 2.46 -14.38 -13.31
C THR A 3 3.02 -13.10 -12.70
N ALA A 4 4.36 -13.03 -12.57
CA ALA A 4 5.03 -11.81 -12.13
C ALA A 4 4.69 -10.60 -13.03
N LYS A 5 4.50 -10.82 -14.33
CA LYS A 5 4.12 -9.76 -15.27
C LYS A 5 2.71 -9.23 -14.96
N GLU A 6 1.72 -10.11 -14.82
CA GLU A 6 0.35 -9.71 -14.50
C GLU A 6 0.27 -8.95 -13.17
N PHE A 7 1.06 -9.38 -12.18
CA PHE A 7 1.18 -8.66 -10.91
C PHE A 7 1.74 -7.24 -11.10
N LEU A 8 2.84 -7.09 -11.84
CA LEU A 8 3.44 -5.78 -12.10
C LEU A 8 2.51 -4.86 -12.91
N ASP A 9 1.81 -5.41 -13.90
CA ASP A 9 0.81 -4.67 -14.68
C ASP A 9 -0.31 -4.15 -13.77
N ARG A 10 -0.79 -5.00 -12.85
CA ARG A 10 -1.85 -4.63 -11.89
C ARG A 10 -1.39 -3.58 -10.89
N VAL A 11 -0.16 -3.69 -10.36
CA VAL A 11 0.41 -2.65 -9.49
C VAL A 11 0.49 -1.33 -10.24
N ASN A 12 0.96 -1.33 -11.49
CA ASN A 12 1.06 -0.12 -12.29
C ASN A 12 -0.32 0.53 -12.55
N GLU A 13 -1.31 -0.27 -12.94
CA GLU A 13 -2.70 0.16 -13.15
C GLU A 13 -3.28 0.84 -11.90
N VAL A 14 -3.25 0.14 -10.76
CA VAL A 14 -3.82 0.66 -9.51
C VAL A 14 -3.07 1.89 -9.03
N SER A 15 -1.73 1.89 -9.13
CA SER A 15 -0.92 3.03 -8.68
C SER A 15 -1.13 4.28 -9.50
N ALA A 16 -1.30 4.14 -10.82
CA ALA A 16 -1.61 5.26 -11.71
C ALA A 16 -3.00 5.84 -11.39
N ALA A 17 -4.00 4.99 -11.16
CA ALA A 17 -5.36 5.42 -10.84
C ALA A 17 -5.45 6.10 -9.47
N VAL A 18 -4.91 5.47 -8.43
CA VAL A 18 -5.01 5.95 -7.04
C VAL A 18 -4.11 7.15 -6.80
N GLY A 19 -2.86 7.12 -7.28
CA GLY A 19 -1.93 8.23 -7.11
C GLY A 19 -2.50 9.53 -7.68
N TRP A 20 -3.04 9.46 -8.91
CA TRP A 20 -3.69 10.60 -9.55
C TRP A 20 -4.86 11.15 -8.72
N GLN A 21 -5.75 10.28 -8.23
CA GLN A 21 -6.91 10.70 -7.44
C GLN A 21 -6.54 11.27 -6.06
N ALA A 22 -5.50 10.72 -5.42
CA ALA A 22 -5.05 11.13 -4.10
C ALA A 22 -4.12 12.36 -4.12
N GLY A 23 -3.69 12.83 -5.30
CA GLY A 23 -2.68 13.88 -5.42
C GLY A 23 -1.29 13.42 -4.94
N VAL A 24 -1.04 12.12 -4.95
CA VAL A 24 0.22 11.47 -4.54
C VAL A 24 0.90 10.89 -5.79
N GLY A 25 2.23 10.85 -5.81
CA GLY A 25 2.92 10.22 -6.93
C GLY A 25 2.57 8.73 -7.06
N ALA A 26 2.38 8.29 -8.30
CA ALA A 26 2.08 6.89 -8.60
C ALA A 26 3.23 5.96 -8.19
N VAL A 27 4.48 6.46 -8.21
CA VAL A 27 5.66 5.69 -7.79
C VAL A 27 5.61 5.37 -6.30
N GLU A 28 5.28 6.36 -5.47
CA GLU A 28 5.11 6.20 -4.03
C GLU A 28 3.96 5.24 -3.72
N THR A 29 2.86 5.34 -4.47
CA THR A 29 1.71 4.43 -4.35
C THR A 29 2.10 2.99 -4.70
N ALA A 30 2.90 2.77 -5.73
CA ALA A 30 3.38 1.44 -6.11
C ALA A 30 4.27 0.82 -5.02
N GLY A 31 5.23 1.59 -4.49
CA GLY A 31 6.07 1.15 -3.38
C GLY A 31 5.25 0.79 -2.14
N PHE A 32 4.18 1.54 -1.89
CA PHE A 32 3.27 1.32 -0.78
C PHE A 32 2.47 0.02 -0.89
N ILE A 33 1.91 -0.26 -2.08
CA ILE A 33 1.22 -1.53 -2.38
C ILE A 33 2.17 -2.71 -2.17
N ILE A 34 3.38 -2.64 -2.76
CA ILE A 34 4.39 -3.69 -2.63
C ILE A 34 4.76 -3.91 -1.16
N SER A 35 4.91 -2.83 -0.38
CA SER A 35 5.22 -2.89 1.03
C SER A 35 4.18 -3.67 1.85
N CYS A 36 2.89 -3.42 1.59
CA CYS A 36 1.78 -4.10 2.28
C CYS A 36 1.64 -5.57 1.85
N LEU A 37 1.70 -5.84 0.55
CA LEU A 37 1.57 -7.21 0.04
C LEU A 37 2.77 -8.08 0.40
N ALA A 38 3.97 -7.50 0.55
CA ALA A 38 5.13 -8.24 1.08
C ALA A 38 4.95 -8.61 2.56
N ALA A 39 4.27 -7.77 3.35
CA ALA A 39 3.98 -8.02 4.76
C ALA A 39 2.80 -8.99 4.96
N SER A 40 1.89 -9.08 3.99
CA SER A 40 0.73 -9.98 3.99
C SER A 40 0.50 -10.63 2.62
N PRO A 41 1.35 -11.60 2.21
CA PRO A 41 1.28 -12.22 0.88
C PRO A 41 -0.04 -12.92 0.57
N GLU A 42 -0.79 -13.33 1.59
CA GLU A 42 -2.13 -13.91 1.45
C GLU A 42 -3.14 -12.97 0.79
N GLN A 43 -2.88 -11.65 0.80
CA GLN A 43 -3.73 -10.65 0.15
C GLN A 43 -3.45 -10.48 -1.35
N ILE A 44 -2.43 -11.13 -1.91
CA ILE A 44 -2.05 -10.95 -3.33
C ILE A 44 -3.20 -11.35 -4.25
N ASP A 45 -3.87 -12.48 -4.01
CA ASP A 45 -4.98 -12.92 -4.87
C ASP A 45 -6.16 -11.93 -4.81
N ARG A 46 -6.44 -11.40 -3.63
CA ARG A 46 -7.48 -10.39 -3.43
C ARG A 46 -7.12 -9.07 -4.12
N PHE A 47 -5.86 -8.63 -4.00
CA PHE A 47 -5.35 -7.47 -4.74
C PHE A 47 -5.48 -7.65 -6.25
N MET A 48 -5.15 -8.84 -6.76
CA MET A 48 -5.29 -9.14 -8.18
C MET A 48 -6.74 -9.09 -8.65
N ALA A 49 -7.71 -9.43 -7.79
CA ALA A 49 -9.14 -9.37 -8.12
C ALA A 49 -9.74 -7.96 -7.95
N GLU A 50 -9.49 -7.32 -6.82
CA GLU A 50 -10.22 -6.13 -6.36
C GLU A 50 -9.42 -4.82 -6.50
N GLY A 51 -8.09 -4.90 -6.63
CA GLY A 51 -7.24 -3.74 -6.90
C GLY A 51 -7.34 -2.64 -5.83
N SER A 52 -7.82 -1.46 -6.23
CA SER A 52 -7.92 -0.27 -5.38
C SER A 52 -8.86 -0.41 -4.18
N GLU A 53 -9.79 -1.38 -4.20
CA GLU A 53 -10.69 -1.62 -3.06
C GLU A 53 -9.91 -1.94 -1.77
N LEU A 54 -8.77 -2.61 -1.87
CA LEU A 54 -7.91 -2.90 -0.71
C LEU A 54 -7.30 -1.63 -0.08
N ILE A 55 -7.24 -0.53 -0.84
CA ILE A 55 -6.78 0.77 -0.31
C ILE A 55 -7.95 1.46 0.39
N LEU A 56 -9.16 1.34 -0.17
CA LEU A 56 -10.38 1.95 0.39
C LEU A 56 -10.82 1.30 1.70
N ASP A 57 -10.69 -0.02 1.82
CA ASP A 57 -11.08 -0.77 3.02
C ASP A 57 -9.99 -0.81 4.11
N GLY A 58 -8.81 -0.22 3.83
CA GLY A 58 -7.69 -0.15 4.76
C GLY A 58 -6.82 -1.40 4.84
N THR A 59 -7.01 -2.40 3.97
CA THR A 59 -6.11 -3.56 3.87
C THR A 59 -4.68 -3.10 3.51
N ILE A 60 -4.56 -2.23 2.50
CA ILE A 60 -3.34 -1.53 2.12
C ILE A 60 -3.33 -0.18 2.86
N ALA A 61 -2.74 -0.18 4.06
CA ALA A 61 -2.62 0.99 4.94
C ALA A 61 -1.24 1.07 5.58
N PRO A 62 -0.77 2.26 6.03
CA PRO A 62 0.64 2.44 6.35
C PRO A 62 1.14 1.61 7.53
N GLU A 63 0.25 1.30 8.45
CA GLU A 63 0.45 0.40 9.59
C GLU A 63 0.56 -1.07 9.21
N ASN A 64 0.07 -1.47 8.04
CA ASN A 64 0.06 -2.85 7.54
C ASN A 64 1.26 -3.16 6.63
N GLY A 65 2.03 -2.15 6.25
CA GLY A 65 3.25 -2.29 5.45
C GLY A 65 4.44 -2.89 6.20
N GLY A 66 5.48 -3.24 5.43
CA GLY A 66 6.78 -3.69 5.94
C GLY A 66 7.94 -2.71 5.76
N LEU A 67 7.75 -1.62 5.00
CA LEU A 67 8.80 -0.66 4.62
C LEU A 67 8.51 0.73 5.21
N THR A 68 9.55 1.51 5.46
CA THR A 68 9.41 2.91 5.88
C THR A 68 8.84 3.76 4.75
N TYR A 69 8.09 4.80 5.12
CA TYR A 69 7.48 5.74 4.18
C TYR A 69 7.60 7.18 4.69
N PHE A 70 7.51 8.14 3.79
CA PHE A 70 7.38 9.55 4.16
C PHE A 70 5.91 9.86 4.44
N ALA A 71 5.62 10.32 5.65
CA ALA A 71 4.31 10.85 5.99
C ALA A 71 4.11 12.23 5.33
N SER A 72 2.86 12.71 5.30
CA SER A 72 2.50 13.99 4.67
C SER A 72 3.21 15.22 5.27
N ASN A 73 3.74 15.09 6.49
CA ASN A 73 4.56 16.11 7.15
C ASN A 73 6.06 16.04 6.79
N GLY A 74 6.46 15.13 5.90
CA GLY A 74 7.85 14.89 5.50
C GLY A 74 8.66 14.02 6.48
N GLU A 75 8.04 13.51 7.55
CA GLU A 75 8.69 12.62 8.50
C GLU A 75 8.86 11.22 7.89
N LEU A 76 10.03 10.61 8.08
CA LEU A 76 10.24 9.20 7.77
C LEU A 76 9.67 8.35 8.91
N VAL A 77 8.67 7.53 8.61
CA VAL A 77 7.90 6.75 9.59
C VAL A 77 8.03 5.26 9.27
N SER A 78 8.22 4.43 10.32
CA SER A 78 8.09 2.97 10.19
C SER A 78 6.64 2.51 10.46
N PRO A 79 6.18 1.42 9.83
CA PRO A 79 4.87 0.83 10.14
C PRO A 79 4.70 0.48 11.63
N ALA A 80 5.78 0.08 12.31
CA ALA A 80 5.75 -0.21 13.76
C ALA A 80 5.48 1.04 14.59
N ASP A 81 6.15 2.16 14.28
CA ASP A 81 5.90 3.45 14.95
C ASP A 81 4.47 3.91 14.71
N ARG A 82 3.97 3.72 13.49
CA ARG A 82 2.58 4.05 13.13
C ARG A 82 1.58 3.24 13.97
N ARG A 83 1.75 1.92 14.07
CA ARG A 83 0.92 1.05 14.94
C ARG A 83 0.93 1.51 16.39
N GLN A 84 2.10 1.88 16.91
CA GLN A 84 2.22 2.38 18.28
C GLN A 84 1.50 3.73 18.48
N ARG A 85 1.59 4.65 17.51
CA ARG A 85 0.89 5.95 17.55
C ARG A 85 -0.63 5.77 17.52
N MET A 86 -1.13 4.85 16.70
CA MET A 86 -2.57 4.53 16.62
C MET A 86 -3.10 3.92 17.92
N GLY A 87 -2.36 3.02 18.55
CA GLY A 87 -2.72 2.45 19.85
C GLY A 87 -2.67 3.44 21.02
N LYS A 88 -2.04 4.60 20.85
CA LYS A 88 -2.04 5.71 21.83
C LYS A 88 -3.16 6.72 21.61
N GLN A 89 -3.89 6.63 20.50
CA GLN A 89 -5.00 7.52 20.14
C GLN A 89 -6.39 6.94 20.46
N GLN A 90 -6.44 5.76 21.10
CA GLN A 90 -7.65 5.17 21.67
C GLN A 90 -7.73 5.46 23.17
#